data_AF-A0A8G2HT28-F1
#
_entry.id   AF-A0A8G2HT28-F1
#
_cell.length_a   1.000
_cell.length_b   1.000
_cell.length_c   1.000
_cell.angle_alpha   90.00
_cell.angle_beta   90.00
_cell.angle_gamma   90.00
#
_symmetry.space_group_name_H-M   'P 1'
#
loop_
_entity.id
_entity.type
_entity.pdbx_description
1 polymer ?
#
loop_
_entity_poly.entity_id
_entity_poly.type
_entity_poly.pdbx_seq_one_letter_code
_entity_poly.pdbx_strand_id
1 'polypeptide(L)'
;MPDEIIKKAWGVGVTAETYGGKMLDTWFPYVHKGSLNDAQAREYAARLASLERRDDAREINNRVVIVESDLESDVTNPRDGFLRLHVLSKRLAKPNTVCLEGLSHQLNLVMWTNHGACDPVGFEETRLRLKAKFGVGVSVQSLDRIPPMTSYVSSSDVRITSSPNVRLGAYLAPGTEIGYTGFVNYNAGTLGAAHIEGRLSQGVTVDEGTTLAGGASTAGTMAIGVHQRVSLGRNCHLGANSGLAIPLGDECVIEPGLYLNADTKVYVMPSGGVIPGETGFFMEPKTLLASDLSGVSNALFRRNSQTGRVECVGRDGLQMEFAD
;
A
#
# COMPACT_ATOMS: atom_id res chain seq x y z
N MET A 1 11.65 21.21 -0.60
CA MET A 1 11.02 21.65 0.66
C MET A 1 10.55 20.38 1.37
N PRO A 2 10.72 20.23 2.70
CA PRO A 2 10.06 19.12 3.37
C PRO A 2 8.56 19.24 3.09
N ASP A 3 7.97 18.17 2.56
CA ASP A 3 6.53 18.16 2.29
C ASP A 3 5.80 18.46 3.59
N GLU A 4 4.93 19.48 3.55
CA GLU A 4 4.16 19.89 4.71
C GLU A 4 3.30 18.70 5.18
N ILE A 5 3.59 18.19 6.38
CA ILE A 5 2.81 17.12 6.99
C ILE A 5 1.42 17.67 7.28
N ILE A 6 0.43 17.07 6.64
CA ILE A 6 -0.96 17.51 6.77
C ILE A 6 -1.51 16.98 8.09
N LYS A 7 -1.95 17.90 8.95
CA LYS A 7 -2.52 17.57 10.26
C LYS A 7 -4.02 17.34 10.20
N LYS A 8 -4.72 17.96 9.26
CA LYS A 8 -6.19 17.86 9.13
C LYS A 8 -6.59 17.64 7.69
N ALA A 9 -7.67 16.90 7.50
CA ALA A 9 -8.35 16.81 6.22
C ALA A 9 -9.86 16.78 6.44
N TRP A 10 -10.60 17.20 5.43
CA TRP A 10 -12.04 17.07 5.42
C TRP A 10 -12.50 16.58 4.05
N GLY A 11 -13.70 15.98 4.02
CA GLY A 11 -14.29 15.48 2.81
C GLY A 11 -15.81 15.51 2.85
N VAL A 12 -16.40 15.59 1.66
CA VAL A 12 -17.84 15.46 1.46
C VAL A 12 -18.08 14.23 0.62
N GLY A 13 -18.91 13.33 1.15
CA GLY A 13 -19.07 11.99 0.63
C GLY A 13 -20.47 11.44 0.77
N VAL A 14 -20.64 10.22 0.28
CA VAL A 14 -21.87 9.44 0.42
C VAL A 14 -21.55 8.18 1.20
N THR A 15 -22.24 7.96 2.31
CA THR A 15 -22.11 6.77 3.14
C THR A 15 -23.25 5.80 2.85
N ALA A 16 -22.94 4.50 2.81
CA ALA A 16 -23.93 3.42 2.80
C ALA A 16 -24.06 2.85 4.21
N GLU A 17 -25.25 2.95 4.79
CA GLU A 17 -25.56 2.49 6.14
C GLU A 17 -26.76 1.55 6.11
N THR A 18 -26.68 0.39 6.76
CA THR A 18 -27.83 -0.52 6.85
C THR A 18 -28.98 0.14 7.61
N TYR A 19 -30.21 -0.37 7.46
CA TYR A 19 -31.33 0.13 8.27
C TYR A 19 -31.13 -0.03 9.78
N GLY A 20 -30.25 -0.95 10.20
CA GLY A 20 -29.84 -1.14 11.60
C GLY A 20 -28.70 -0.21 12.05
N GLY A 21 -28.26 0.74 11.22
CA GLY A 21 -27.24 1.73 11.58
C GLY A 21 -25.79 1.28 11.37
N LYS A 22 -25.55 0.10 10.77
CA LYS A 22 -24.20 -0.38 10.49
C LYS A 22 -23.67 0.30 9.24
N MET A 23 -22.61 1.08 9.37
CA MET A 23 -21.94 1.71 8.24
C MET A 23 -21.11 0.67 7.46
N LEU A 24 -21.36 0.54 6.16
CA LEU A 24 -20.65 -0.38 5.28
C LEU A 24 -19.56 0.34 4.48
N ASP A 25 -19.85 1.54 4.00
CA ASP A 25 -19.01 2.24 3.03
C ASP A 25 -19.11 3.75 3.20
N THR A 26 -18.06 4.49 2.86
CA THR A 26 -18.13 5.92 2.55
C THR A 26 -17.21 6.29 1.40
N TRP A 27 -17.80 6.83 0.33
CA TRP A 27 -17.07 7.37 -0.82
C TRP A 27 -16.96 8.89 -0.74
N PHE A 28 -15.73 9.41 -0.79
CA PHE A 28 -15.44 10.85 -0.79
C PHE A 28 -14.94 11.34 -2.15
N PRO A 29 -15.82 11.81 -3.05
CA PRO A 29 -15.41 12.45 -4.29
C PRO A 29 -14.61 13.74 -4.03
N TYR A 30 -15.00 14.51 -3.02
CA TYR A 30 -14.36 15.77 -2.62
C TYR A 30 -13.59 15.58 -1.31
N VAL A 31 -12.28 15.79 -1.35
CA VAL A 31 -11.37 15.66 -0.20
C VAL A 31 -10.37 16.81 -0.26
N HIS A 32 -10.16 17.47 0.88
CA HIS A 32 -9.35 18.67 1.00
C HIS A 32 -8.42 18.59 2.21
N LYS A 33 -7.27 19.26 2.10
CA LYS A 33 -6.30 19.43 3.19
C LYS A 33 -6.72 20.61 4.07
N GLY A 34 -6.35 20.56 5.34
CA GLY A 34 -6.60 21.63 6.32
C GLY A 34 -7.95 21.49 7.03
N SER A 35 -8.36 22.57 7.70
CA SER A 35 -9.62 22.64 8.44
C SER A 35 -10.83 22.74 7.50
N LEU A 36 -11.98 22.27 7.98
CA LEU A 36 -13.26 22.30 7.29
C LEU A 36 -13.63 23.73 6.83
N ASN A 37 -13.99 23.85 5.56
CA ASN A 37 -14.62 25.03 5.00
C ASN A 37 -16.13 24.78 4.83
N ASP A 38 -16.94 25.27 5.77
CA ASP A 38 -18.40 25.02 5.79
C ASP A 38 -19.12 25.47 4.52
N ALA A 39 -18.75 26.62 3.95
CA ALA A 39 -19.40 27.14 2.76
C ALA A 39 -19.17 26.22 1.56
N GLN A 40 -17.91 25.82 1.35
CA GLN A 40 -17.54 24.91 0.27
C GLN A 40 -18.09 23.49 0.50
N ALA A 41 -18.08 23.01 1.74
CA ALA A 41 -18.62 21.70 2.08
C ALA A 41 -20.13 21.61 1.81
N ARG A 42 -20.90 22.67 2.13
CA ARG A 42 -22.33 22.75 1.79
C ARG A 42 -22.58 22.73 0.28
N GLU A 43 -21.75 23.42 -0.50
CA GLU A 43 -21.85 23.41 -1.95
C GLU A 43 -21.64 21.99 -2.52
N TYR A 44 -20.59 21.29 -2.07
CA TYR A 44 -20.34 19.91 -2.48
C TYR A 44 -21.44 18.95 -2.02
N ALA A 45 -21.98 19.14 -0.81
CA ALA A 45 -23.06 18.32 -0.30
C ALA A 45 -24.31 18.46 -1.17
N ALA A 46 -24.65 19.68 -1.60
CA ALA A 46 -25.76 19.93 -2.52
C ALA A 46 -25.58 19.22 -3.87
N ARG A 47 -24.35 19.10 -4.38
CA ARG A 47 -24.05 18.35 -5.61
C ARG A 47 -24.25 16.84 -5.46
N LEU A 48 -24.13 16.30 -4.25
CA LEU A 48 -24.30 14.88 -3.95
C LEU A 48 -25.72 14.52 -3.48
N ALA A 49 -26.59 15.51 -3.26
CA ALA A 49 -27.93 15.30 -2.70
C ALA A 49 -28.78 14.28 -3.48
N SER A 50 -28.63 14.22 -4.81
CA SER A 50 -29.34 13.24 -5.65
C SER A 50 -28.91 11.79 -5.42
N LEU A 51 -27.81 11.55 -4.71
CA LEU A 51 -27.33 10.22 -4.34
C LEU A 51 -27.93 9.73 -3.02
N GLU A 52 -28.57 10.61 -2.24
CA GLU A 52 -29.33 10.20 -1.06
C GLU A 52 -30.55 9.39 -1.48
N ARG A 53 -30.55 8.12 -1.10
CA ARG A 53 -31.65 7.22 -1.42
C ARG A 53 -31.64 6.00 -0.53
N ARG A 54 -32.83 5.44 -0.37
CA ARG A 54 -33.03 4.10 0.16
C ARG A 54 -32.78 3.06 -0.94
N ASP A 55 -32.13 1.96 -0.60
CA ASP A 55 -31.91 0.83 -1.51
C ASP A 55 -32.41 -0.46 -0.87
N ASP A 56 -33.68 -0.77 -1.08
CA ASP A 56 -34.36 -1.92 -0.48
C ASP A 56 -33.78 -3.27 -0.87
N ALA A 57 -33.10 -3.37 -2.01
CA ALA A 57 -32.48 -4.64 -2.39
C ALA A 57 -31.30 -4.97 -1.46
N ARG A 58 -30.55 -3.95 -1.04
CA ARG A 58 -29.40 -4.06 -0.14
C ARG A 58 -29.72 -3.74 1.31
N GLU A 59 -30.92 -3.23 1.58
CA GLU A 59 -31.38 -2.76 2.89
C GLU A 59 -30.47 -1.68 3.50
N ILE A 60 -30.06 -0.72 2.66
CA ILE A 60 -29.22 0.41 3.06
C ILE A 60 -29.88 1.75 2.77
N ASN A 61 -29.45 2.76 3.51
CA ASN A 61 -29.64 4.17 3.20
C ASN A 61 -28.32 4.77 2.75
N ASN A 62 -28.31 5.37 1.56
CA ASN A 62 -27.23 6.26 1.15
C ASN A 62 -27.50 7.65 1.72
N ARG A 63 -26.53 8.24 2.40
CA ARG A 63 -26.62 9.59 2.98
C ARG A 63 -25.40 10.42 2.64
N VAL A 64 -25.62 11.70 2.38
CA VAL A 64 -24.51 12.65 2.22
C VAL A 64 -23.95 12.99 3.59
N VAL A 65 -22.62 12.97 3.69
CA VAL A 65 -21.89 13.25 4.93
C VAL A 65 -20.77 14.25 4.67
N ILE A 66 -20.52 15.10 5.66
CA ILE A 66 -19.36 15.97 5.75
C ILE A 66 -18.53 15.44 6.92
N VAL A 67 -17.26 15.17 6.69
CA VAL A 67 -16.36 14.59 7.70
C VAL A 67 -15.09 15.42 7.75
N GLU A 68 -14.64 15.76 8.95
CA GLU A 68 -13.33 16.32 9.24
C GLU A 68 -12.57 15.32 10.12
N SER A 69 -11.28 15.15 9.84
CA SER A 69 -10.38 14.27 10.57
C SER A 69 -9.11 15.01 10.97
N ASP A 70 -8.69 14.79 12.22
CA ASP A 70 -7.31 15.05 12.67
C ASP A 70 -6.45 13.84 12.31
N LEU A 71 -5.53 14.02 11.37
CA LEU A 71 -4.70 12.94 10.81
C LEU A 71 -3.61 12.45 11.77
N GLU A 72 -3.41 13.12 12.91
CA GLU A 72 -2.43 12.71 13.94
C GLU A 72 -3.08 11.84 15.03
N SER A 73 -4.40 11.94 15.24
CA SER A 73 -5.11 11.12 16.21
C SER A 73 -5.48 9.74 15.67
N ASP A 74 -5.77 8.80 16.58
CA ASP A 74 -6.33 7.48 16.24
C ASP A 74 -7.63 7.59 15.45
N VAL A 75 -7.94 6.55 14.68
CA VAL A 75 -9.18 6.46 13.91
C VAL A 75 -10.36 6.28 14.87
N THR A 76 -11.28 7.24 14.85
CA THR A 76 -12.37 7.30 15.84
C THR A 76 -13.63 6.55 15.42
N ASN A 77 -13.87 6.45 14.11
CA ASN A 77 -15.06 5.83 13.54
C ASN A 77 -14.80 5.44 12.07
N PRO A 78 -15.63 4.59 11.46
CA PRO A 78 -15.32 4.13 10.11
C PRO A 78 -15.37 5.23 9.03
N ARG A 79 -16.14 6.32 9.19
CA ARG A 79 -16.16 7.42 8.18
C ARG A 79 -14.84 8.19 8.18
N ASP A 80 -14.27 8.42 9.36
CA ASP A 80 -12.91 8.94 9.55
C ASP A 80 -11.87 8.01 8.88
N GLY A 81 -11.97 6.70 9.14
CA GLY A 81 -11.11 5.71 8.49
C GLY A 81 -11.14 5.77 6.96
N PHE A 82 -12.33 5.80 6.36
CA PHE A 82 -12.46 5.95 4.90
C PHE A 82 -11.90 7.27 4.38
N LEU A 83 -12.07 8.39 5.10
CA LEU A 83 -11.52 9.68 4.70
C LEU A 83 -9.98 9.62 4.64
N ARG A 84 -9.33 9.04 5.66
CA ARG A 84 -7.86 8.86 5.69
C ARG A 84 -7.34 8.00 4.53
N LEU A 85 -8.05 6.93 4.20
CA LEU A 85 -7.68 6.10 3.05
C LEU A 85 -7.84 6.87 1.72
N HIS A 86 -8.86 7.72 1.59
CA HIS A 86 -8.99 8.60 0.42
C HIS A 86 -7.90 9.66 0.37
N VAL A 87 -7.48 10.23 1.50
CA VAL A 87 -6.36 11.19 1.58
C VAL A 87 -5.08 10.58 1.00
N LEU A 88 -4.79 9.31 1.33
CA LEU A 88 -3.65 8.58 0.78
C LEU A 88 -3.82 8.30 -0.72
N SER A 89 -4.95 7.72 -1.15
CA SER A 89 -5.14 7.36 -2.56
C SER A 89 -5.32 8.55 -3.51
N LYS A 90 -5.79 9.69 -3.02
CA LYS A 90 -5.80 10.97 -3.77
C LYS A 90 -4.44 11.69 -3.74
N ARG A 91 -3.41 11.05 -3.15
CA ARG A 91 -2.05 11.57 -3.01
C ARG A 91 -1.97 12.90 -2.25
N LEU A 92 -2.92 13.16 -1.37
CA LEU A 92 -2.90 14.37 -0.55
C LEU A 92 -1.81 14.26 0.53
N ALA A 93 -1.69 13.10 1.17
CA ALA A 93 -0.61 12.78 2.11
C ALA A 93 0.16 11.55 1.61
N LYS A 94 1.46 11.50 1.92
CA LYS A 94 2.30 10.33 1.63
C LYS A 94 1.99 9.19 2.60
N PRO A 95 2.27 7.92 2.23
CA PRO A 95 2.29 6.84 3.19
C PRO A 95 3.09 7.20 4.43
N ASN A 96 2.73 6.63 5.58
CA ASN A 96 3.43 6.80 6.84
C ASN A 96 3.33 8.19 7.49
N THR A 97 2.54 9.11 6.92
CA THR A 97 2.30 10.47 7.43
C THR A 97 0.89 10.69 7.99
N VAL A 98 0.03 9.67 7.92
CA VAL A 98 -1.35 9.68 8.44
C VAL A 98 -1.48 8.59 9.50
N CYS A 99 -1.98 8.93 10.69
CA CYS A 99 -2.28 7.96 11.73
C CYS A 99 -3.45 7.07 11.27
N LEU A 100 -3.23 5.75 11.29
CA LEU A 100 -4.25 4.74 10.96
C LEU A 100 -4.47 3.76 12.12
N GLU A 101 -4.03 4.14 13.32
CA GLU A 101 -4.22 3.32 14.51
C GLU A 101 -5.71 3.09 14.78
N GLY A 102 -6.07 1.84 15.09
CA GLY A 102 -7.46 1.43 15.28
C GLY A 102 -8.29 1.23 14.01
N LEU A 103 -7.78 1.54 12.81
CA LEU A 103 -8.54 1.48 11.55
C LEU A 103 -9.26 0.14 11.35
N SER A 104 -8.56 -0.98 11.51
CA SER A 104 -9.09 -2.33 11.30
C SER A 104 -10.23 -2.69 12.26
N HIS A 105 -10.21 -2.14 13.47
CA HIS A 105 -11.25 -2.33 14.48
C HIS A 105 -12.49 -1.49 14.17
N GLN A 106 -12.30 -0.29 13.61
CA GLN A 106 -13.40 0.63 13.28
C GLN A 106 -14.15 0.23 12.00
N LEU A 107 -13.44 -0.24 10.96
CA LEU A 107 -14.05 -0.63 9.69
C LEU A 107 -14.82 -1.93 9.82
N ASN A 108 -16.03 -2.02 9.24
CA ASN A 108 -16.83 -3.24 9.23
C ASN A 108 -16.39 -4.21 8.14
N LEU A 109 -16.62 -5.51 8.35
CA LEU A 109 -16.52 -6.50 7.27
C LEU A 109 -17.69 -6.30 6.30
N VAL A 110 -17.38 -6.22 5.00
CA VAL A 110 -18.34 -5.89 3.95
C VAL A 110 -18.26 -6.91 2.81
N MET A 111 -19.40 -7.25 2.25
CA MET A 111 -19.51 -7.99 1.01
C MET A 111 -19.47 -6.99 -0.16
N TRP A 112 -18.32 -6.87 -0.81
CA TRP A 112 -18.12 -5.98 -1.96
C TRP A 112 -18.64 -6.65 -3.21
N THR A 113 -19.69 -6.10 -3.81
CA THR A 113 -20.36 -6.70 -4.97
C THR A 113 -20.34 -5.77 -6.17
N ASN A 114 -20.65 -6.30 -7.35
CA ASN A 114 -20.94 -5.50 -8.55
C ASN A 114 -22.16 -4.56 -8.40
N HIS A 115 -22.93 -4.67 -7.31
CA HIS A 115 -24.03 -3.77 -6.96
C HIS A 115 -23.72 -2.89 -5.73
N GLY A 116 -22.44 -2.79 -5.34
CA GLY A 116 -21.95 -2.00 -4.22
C GLY A 116 -21.81 -2.79 -2.91
N ALA A 117 -21.53 -2.07 -1.82
CA ALA A 117 -21.38 -2.63 -0.48
C ALA A 117 -22.70 -3.26 0.00
N CYS A 118 -22.59 -4.47 0.56
CA CYS A 118 -23.68 -5.21 1.20
C CYS A 118 -23.23 -5.76 2.56
N ASP A 119 -24.16 -5.90 3.50
CA ASP A 119 -23.87 -6.57 4.77
C ASP A 119 -23.63 -8.07 4.52
N PRO A 120 -22.55 -8.67 5.03
CA PRO A 120 -22.37 -10.13 4.98
C PRO A 120 -23.48 -10.89 5.74
N VAL A 121 -24.10 -10.27 6.76
CA VAL A 121 -25.18 -10.89 7.53
C VAL A 121 -26.45 -10.91 6.68
N GLY A 122 -27.03 -12.10 6.46
CA GLY A 122 -28.23 -12.26 5.64
C GLY A 122 -27.99 -12.03 4.14
N PHE A 123 -26.74 -12.13 3.67
CA PHE A 123 -26.39 -11.77 2.30
C PHE A 123 -27.13 -12.60 1.23
N GLU A 124 -27.48 -13.86 1.49
CA GLU A 124 -28.19 -14.67 0.49
C GLU A 124 -29.61 -14.13 0.21
N GLU A 125 -30.31 -13.58 1.21
CA GLU A 125 -31.59 -12.87 0.98
C GLU A 125 -31.36 -11.56 0.21
N THR A 126 -30.31 -10.83 0.55
CA THR A 126 -29.87 -9.65 -0.22
C THR A 126 -29.58 -10.02 -1.68
N ARG A 127 -28.93 -11.16 -1.92
CA ARG A 127 -28.63 -11.68 -3.25
C ARG A 127 -29.90 -11.98 -4.05
N LEU A 128 -30.91 -12.59 -3.42
CA LEU A 128 -32.21 -12.84 -4.04
C LEU A 128 -32.89 -11.53 -4.45
N ARG A 129 -32.94 -10.54 -3.56
CA ARG A 129 -33.52 -9.22 -3.86
C ARG A 129 -32.78 -8.49 -4.97
N LEU A 130 -31.44 -8.51 -4.95
CA LEU A 130 -30.61 -7.92 -6.01
C LEU A 130 -30.86 -8.59 -7.36
N LYS A 131 -30.90 -9.93 -7.38
CA LYS A 131 -31.20 -10.69 -8.59
C LYS A 131 -32.61 -10.39 -9.12
N ALA A 132 -33.60 -10.27 -8.24
CA ALA A 132 -34.97 -9.91 -8.62
C ALA A 132 -35.04 -8.47 -9.19
N LYS A 133 -34.31 -7.52 -8.59
CA LYS A 133 -34.29 -6.10 -9.00
C LYS A 133 -33.60 -5.88 -10.35
N PHE A 134 -32.47 -6.54 -10.59
CA PHE A 134 -31.62 -6.26 -11.76
C PHE A 134 -31.68 -7.34 -12.85
N GLY A 135 -32.26 -8.51 -12.58
CA GLY A 135 -32.35 -9.62 -13.54
C GLY A 135 -31.01 -10.28 -13.89
N VAL A 136 -29.89 -9.80 -13.34
CA VAL A 136 -28.53 -10.31 -13.56
C VAL A 136 -27.96 -10.94 -12.30
N GLY A 137 -26.92 -11.76 -12.46
CA GLY A 137 -26.22 -12.38 -11.34
C GLY A 137 -25.49 -11.36 -10.46
N VAL A 138 -25.48 -11.62 -9.16
CA VAL A 138 -24.68 -10.86 -8.18
C VAL A 138 -23.30 -11.51 -8.05
N SER A 139 -22.25 -10.78 -8.42
CA SER A 139 -20.87 -11.19 -8.24
C SER A 139 -20.30 -10.55 -6.97
N VAL A 140 -19.79 -11.39 -6.07
CA VAL A 140 -18.99 -10.93 -4.94
C VAL A 140 -17.55 -10.79 -5.43
N GLN A 141 -17.02 -9.59 -5.34
CA GLN A 141 -15.64 -9.26 -5.72
C GLN A 141 -14.67 -9.48 -4.55
N SER A 142 -15.10 -9.18 -3.33
CA SER A 142 -14.31 -9.37 -2.11
C SER A 142 -15.21 -9.43 -0.87
N LEU A 143 -14.75 -10.13 0.17
CA LEU A 143 -15.29 -10.10 1.53
C LEU A 143 -14.19 -9.59 2.45
N ASP A 144 -14.16 -8.28 2.68
CA ASP A 144 -13.06 -7.61 3.37
C ASP A 144 -13.53 -6.27 3.97
N ARG A 145 -12.73 -5.67 4.85
CA ARG A 145 -12.98 -4.36 5.46
C ARG A 145 -12.55 -3.20 4.58
N ILE A 146 -11.52 -3.41 3.73
CA ILE A 146 -10.98 -2.37 2.85
C ILE A 146 -11.23 -2.77 1.39
N PRO A 147 -11.94 -1.94 0.62
CA PRO A 147 -12.26 -2.24 -0.77
C PRO A 147 -11.09 -1.98 -1.73
N PRO A 148 -11.21 -2.39 -3.00
CA PRO A 148 -10.30 -1.96 -4.07
C PRO A 148 -10.30 -0.43 -4.24
N MET A 149 -9.12 0.16 -4.47
CA MET A 149 -8.94 1.61 -4.63
C MET A 149 -9.73 2.18 -5.80
N THR A 150 -9.74 1.50 -6.95
CA THR A 150 -10.32 2.06 -8.19
C THR A 150 -11.84 2.22 -8.14
N SER A 151 -12.52 1.53 -7.20
CA SER A 151 -13.94 1.74 -6.91
C SER A 151 -14.23 3.13 -6.32
N TYR A 152 -13.20 3.86 -5.86
CA TYR A 152 -13.31 5.14 -5.14
C TYR A 152 -12.49 6.25 -5.76
N VAL A 153 -11.25 5.93 -6.14
CA VAL A 153 -10.26 6.87 -6.65
C VAL A 153 -9.68 6.28 -7.93
N SER A 154 -9.89 6.99 -9.03
CA SER A 154 -9.24 6.72 -10.32
C SER A 154 -8.26 7.84 -10.62
N SER A 155 -7.11 7.50 -11.20
CA SER A 155 -6.14 8.48 -11.71
C SER A 155 -5.76 8.13 -13.14
N SER A 156 -5.67 9.13 -14.01
CA SER A 156 -5.36 8.94 -15.44
C SER A 156 -3.87 8.72 -15.72
N ASP A 157 -3.02 8.90 -14.71
CA ASP A 157 -1.57 8.88 -14.79
C ASP A 157 -0.93 7.60 -14.20
N VAL A 158 -1.74 6.58 -13.89
CA VAL A 158 -1.28 5.27 -13.40
C VAL A 158 -1.94 4.15 -14.19
N ARG A 159 -1.27 2.99 -14.27
CA ARG A 159 -1.84 1.77 -14.85
C ARG A 159 -2.00 0.71 -13.77
N ILE A 160 -3.19 0.12 -13.68
CA ILE A 160 -3.49 -0.98 -12.76
C ILE A 160 -4.13 -2.10 -13.56
N THR A 161 -3.43 -3.22 -13.70
CA THR A 161 -3.88 -4.34 -14.53
C THR A 161 -4.99 -5.14 -13.83
N SER A 162 -4.91 -5.30 -12.50
CA SER A 162 -5.91 -6.00 -11.69
C SER A 162 -6.32 -5.14 -10.50
N SER A 163 -7.48 -4.48 -10.60
CA SER A 163 -7.95 -3.58 -9.54
C SER A 163 -8.07 -4.22 -8.15
N PRO A 164 -8.54 -5.48 -7.98
CA PRO A 164 -8.70 -6.06 -6.66
C PRO A 164 -7.39 -6.15 -5.85
N ASN A 165 -6.24 -6.09 -6.52
CA ASN A 165 -4.94 -6.18 -5.85
C ASN A 165 -4.44 -4.83 -5.29
N VAL A 166 -5.14 -3.73 -5.55
CA VAL A 166 -4.76 -2.39 -5.04
C VAL A 166 -5.85 -1.93 -4.09
N ARG A 167 -5.54 -1.91 -2.79
CA ARG A 167 -6.52 -1.53 -1.75
C ARG A 167 -6.67 -0.02 -1.64
N LEU A 168 -7.87 0.45 -1.31
CA LEU A 168 -8.09 1.85 -0.95
C LEU A 168 -7.13 2.24 0.19
N GLY A 169 -6.47 3.39 0.04
CA GLY A 169 -5.35 3.80 0.90
C GLY A 169 -3.97 3.52 0.31
N ALA A 170 -3.87 2.80 -0.82
CA ALA A 170 -2.63 2.74 -1.59
C ALA A 170 -2.31 4.11 -2.20
N TYR A 171 -1.03 4.49 -2.23
CA TYR A 171 -0.52 5.73 -2.82
C TYR A 171 0.28 5.39 -4.08
N LEU A 172 -0.19 5.81 -5.26
CA LEU A 172 0.47 5.52 -6.53
C LEU A 172 0.88 6.82 -7.23
N ALA A 173 2.17 7.17 -7.18
CA ALA A 173 2.70 8.34 -7.88
C ALA A 173 2.46 8.27 -9.42
N PRO A 174 2.47 9.42 -10.12
CA PRO A 174 2.33 9.44 -11.57
C PRO A 174 3.38 8.56 -12.25
N GLY A 175 2.99 7.85 -13.31
CA GLY A 175 3.86 6.93 -14.05
C GLY A 175 3.95 5.52 -13.46
N THR A 176 3.28 5.26 -12.34
CA THR A 176 3.28 3.92 -11.73
C THR A 176 2.46 2.91 -12.54
N GLU A 177 3.03 1.72 -12.63
CA GLU A 177 2.43 0.57 -13.30
C GLU A 177 2.34 -0.61 -12.34
N ILE A 178 1.11 -1.05 -12.06
CA ILE A 178 0.85 -2.27 -11.30
C ILE A 178 0.49 -3.36 -12.31
N GLY A 179 1.40 -4.32 -12.47
CA GLY A 179 1.20 -5.49 -13.32
C GLY A 179 0.14 -6.45 -12.76
N TYR A 180 -0.13 -7.55 -13.48
CA TYR A 180 -1.22 -8.46 -13.14
C TYR A 180 -1.09 -9.10 -11.75
N THR A 181 0.14 -9.48 -11.36
CA THR A 181 0.46 -10.07 -10.06
C THR A 181 0.80 -9.04 -8.99
N GLY A 182 0.88 -7.76 -9.37
CA GLY A 182 1.21 -6.67 -8.46
C GLY A 182 0.14 -6.50 -7.40
N PHE A 183 0.55 -6.29 -6.15
CA PHE A 183 -0.32 -6.00 -5.02
C PHE A 183 0.19 -4.81 -4.24
N VAL A 184 -0.70 -3.89 -3.88
CA VAL A 184 -0.38 -2.72 -3.05
C VAL A 184 -1.40 -2.60 -1.94
N ASN A 185 -0.93 -2.69 -0.70
CA ASN A 185 -1.76 -2.53 0.48
C ASN A 185 -2.08 -1.04 0.75
N TYR A 186 -2.94 -0.79 1.74
CA TYR A 186 -3.15 0.57 2.23
C TYR A 186 -1.91 1.08 2.96
N ASN A 187 -1.75 2.42 3.01
CA ASN A 187 -0.58 3.07 3.60
C ASN A 187 0.75 2.57 3.01
N ALA A 188 0.74 2.24 1.73
CA ALA A 188 1.88 1.72 0.99
C ALA A 188 1.81 2.21 -0.45
N GLY A 189 2.91 2.05 -1.19
CA GLY A 189 2.93 2.28 -2.63
C GLY A 189 4.20 2.99 -3.10
N THR A 190 4.05 3.83 -4.12
CA THR A 190 5.17 4.36 -4.91
C THR A 190 5.28 5.87 -4.77
N LEU A 191 6.48 6.39 -4.51
CA LEU A 191 6.74 7.82 -4.35
C LEU A 191 7.15 8.51 -5.67
N GLY A 192 7.52 7.70 -6.68
CA GLY A 192 7.73 8.10 -8.07
C GLY A 192 7.24 7.02 -9.04
N ALA A 193 7.56 7.18 -10.33
CA ALA A 193 7.23 6.20 -11.36
C ALA A 193 7.95 4.87 -11.07
N ALA A 194 7.20 3.77 -11.01
CA ALA A 194 7.72 2.46 -10.64
C ALA A 194 6.90 1.33 -11.29
N HIS A 195 7.49 0.16 -11.44
CA HIS A 195 6.83 -1.02 -12.02
C HIS A 195 6.71 -2.15 -11.00
N ILE A 196 5.47 -2.51 -10.65
CA ILE A 196 5.16 -3.41 -9.52
C ILE A 196 4.38 -4.62 -10.01
N GLU A 197 5.07 -5.76 -10.08
CA GLU A 197 4.49 -7.10 -10.25
C GLU A 197 4.63 -7.96 -8.98
N GLY A 198 5.31 -7.44 -7.96
CA GLY A 198 5.43 -8.01 -6.62
C GLY A 198 4.40 -7.46 -5.62
N ARG A 199 4.62 -7.72 -4.34
CA ARG A 199 3.72 -7.32 -3.24
C ARG A 199 4.35 -6.22 -2.38
N LEU A 200 3.66 -5.09 -2.29
CA LEU A 200 3.94 -4.01 -1.34
C LEU A 200 3.05 -4.17 -0.11
N SER A 201 3.66 -4.62 0.99
CA SER A 201 2.97 -4.75 2.28
C SER A 201 2.59 -3.38 2.86
N GLN A 202 1.70 -3.36 3.86
CA GLN A 202 1.32 -2.12 4.55
C GLN A 202 2.56 -1.40 5.10
N GLY A 203 2.63 -0.09 4.90
CA GLY A 203 3.75 0.76 5.34
C GLY A 203 4.92 0.81 4.36
N VAL A 204 4.95 -0.08 3.35
CA VAL A 204 6.08 -0.16 2.40
C VAL A 204 6.00 0.94 1.37
N THR A 205 7.14 1.59 1.13
CA THR A 205 7.29 2.62 0.10
C THR A 205 8.43 2.28 -0.85
N VAL A 206 8.27 2.64 -2.11
CA VAL A 206 9.32 2.51 -3.14
C VAL A 206 9.47 3.84 -3.88
N ASP A 207 10.69 4.26 -4.14
CA ASP A 207 10.96 5.50 -4.87
C ASP A 207 11.04 5.28 -6.40
N GLU A 208 11.25 6.36 -7.13
CA GLU A 208 11.30 6.41 -8.60
C GLU A 208 12.28 5.39 -9.21
N GLY A 209 11.88 4.80 -10.33
CA GLY A 209 12.67 3.83 -11.10
C GLY A 209 12.74 2.43 -10.48
N THR A 210 12.21 2.24 -9.26
CA THR A 210 12.22 0.94 -8.61
C THR A 210 11.25 -0.05 -9.25
N THR A 211 11.70 -1.29 -9.36
CA THR A 211 10.96 -2.38 -9.99
C THR A 211 10.87 -3.59 -9.07
N LEU A 212 9.66 -4.15 -8.94
CA LEU A 212 9.41 -5.40 -8.25
C LEU A 212 8.90 -6.40 -9.27
N ALA A 213 9.71 -7.38 -9.65
CA ALA A 213 9.31 -8.40 -10.61
C ALA A 213 8.28 -9.39 -10.03
N GLY A 214 7.67 -10.18 -10.92
CA GLY A 214 6.60 -11.11 -10.59
C GLY A 214 6.86 -11.95 -9.35
N GLY A 215 5.91 -11.89 -8.40
CA GLY A 215 5.95 -12.71 -7.18
C GLY A 215 6.91 -12.23 -6.09
N ALA A 216 7.71 -11.18 -6.34
CA ALA A 216 8.56 -10.57 -5.31
C ALA A 216 7.75 -10.10 -4.10
N SER A 217 8.36 -10.08 -2.93
CA SER A 217 7.70 -9.80 -1.65
C SER A 217 8.42 -8.73 -0.85
N THR A 218 7.67 -7.82 -0.25
CA THR A 218 8.20 -6.97 0.83
C THR A 218 7.53 -7.34 2.15
N ALA A 219 8.30 -7.43 3.23
CA ALA A 219 7.79 -7.74 4.54
C ALA A 219 6.97 -6.57 5.11
N GLY A 220 5.82 -6.87 5.71
CA GLY A 220 5.05 -5.87 6.46
C GLY A 220 5.64 -5.62 7.85
N THR A 221 5.24 -4.53 8.49
CA THR A 221 5.72 -4.12 9.82
C THR A 221 5.64 -5.23 10.88
N MET A 222 4.60 -6.07 10.88
CA MET A 222 4.51 -7.19 11.84
C MET A 222 5.62 -8.23 11.70
N ALA A 223 6.19 -8.38 10.50
CA ALA A 223 7.24 -9.37 10.23
C ALA A 223 8.64 -8.85 10.61
N ILE A 224 8.83 -7.54 10.70
CA ILE A 224 10.15 -6.90 10.93
C ILE A 224 10.22 -6.10 12.24
N GLY A 225 9.08 -5.86 12.89
CA GLY A 225 8.99 -5.16 14.17
C GLY A 225 8.19 -3.86 14.08
N VAL A 226 7.57 -3.46 15.20
CA VAL A 226 6.55 -2.38 15.29
C VAL A 226 7.04 -1.02 14.79
N HIS A 227 8.35 -0.77 14.81
CA HIS A 227 8.96 0.50 14.40
C HIS A 227 9.81 0.40 13.12
N GLN A 228 9.85 -0.76 12.48
CA GLN A 228 10.59 -0.97 11.24
C GLN A 228 9.63 -1.04 10.05
N ARG A 229 10.05 -0.44 8.94
CA ARG A 229 9.30 -0.42 7.69
C ARG A 229 10.26 -0.68 6.54
N VAL A 230 9.90 -1.58 5.63
CA VAL A 230 10.66 -1.73 4.39
C VAL A 230 10.43 -0.49 3.53
N SER A 231 11.51 0.17 3.13
CA SER A 231 11.50 1.17 2.08
C SER A 231 12.56 0.80 1.05
N LEU A 232 12.30 1.09 -0.21
CA LEU A 232 13.28 0.99 -1.29
C LEU A 232 13.51 2.39 -1.85
N GLY A 233 14.77 2.77 -1.98
CA GLY A 233 15.16 3.99 -2.65
C GLY A 233 14.91 3.92 -4.16
N ARG A 234 15.65 4.73 -4.90
CA ARG A 234 15.53 4.87 -6.35
C ARG A 234 16.19 3.72 -7.07
N ASN A 235 15.69 3.41 -8.26
CA ASN A 235 16.30 2.48 -9.22
C ASN A 235 16.68 1.11 -8.62
N CYS A 236 15.92 0.64 -7.63
CA CYS A 236 16.12 -0.69 -7.06
C CYS A 236 15.43 -1.76 -7.92
N HIS A 237 15.93 -2.99 -7.88
CA HIS A 237 15.34 -4.13 -8.58
C HIS A 237 15.19 -5.34 -7.65
N LEU A 238 13.94 -5.74 -7.39
CA LEU A 238 13.63 -7.01 -6.75
C LEU A 238 13.33 -8.04 -7.83
N GLY A 239 14.23 -9.02 -7.97
CA GLY A 239 14.08 -10.12 -8.92
C GLY A 239 12.83 -10.96 -8.65
N ALA A 240 12.39 -11.72 -9.65
CA ALA A 240 11.15 -12.51 -9.54
C ALA A 240 11.22 -13.48 -8.35
N ASN A 241 10.12 -13.61 -7.62
CA ASN A 241 10.02 -14.44 -6.40
C ASN A 241 11.07 -14.13 -5.30
N SER A 242 11.74 -12.99 -5.35
CA SER A 242 12.60 -12.52 -4.26
C SER A 242 11.77 -12.06 -3.05
N GLY A 243 12.43 -11.81 -1.94
CA GLY A 243 11.81 -11.22 -0.75
C GLY A 243 12.74 -10.28 -0.04
N LEU A 244 12.18 -9.24 0.57
CA LEU A 244 12.94 -8.22 1.28
C LEU A 244 12.28 -7.88 2.62
N ALA A 245 13.07 -7.93 3.69
CA ALA A 245 12.63 -7.59 5.05
C ALA A 245 13.50 -6.52 5.73
N ILE A 246 14.26 -5.75 4.95
CA ILE A 246 15.05 -4.61 5.43
C ILE A 246 14.85 -3.43 4.48
N PRO A 247 14.98 -2.18 4.96
CA PRO A 247 15.14 -1.02 4.09
C PRO A 247 16.36 -1.15 3.18
N LEU A 248 16.26 -0.62 1.97
CA LEU A 248 17.38 -0.41 1.04
C LEU A 248 17.40 1.06 0.61
N GLY A 249 18.59 1.59 0.41
CA GLY A 249 18.81 2.88 -0.23
C GLY A 249 18.62 2.80 -1.74
N ASP A 250 19.45 3.50 -2.49
CA ASP A 250 19.33 3.61 -3.94
C ASP A 250 20.12 2.50 -4.66
N GLU A 251 19.75 2.22 -5.91
CA GLU A 251 20.50 1.36 -6.84
C GLU A 251 20.75 -0.07 -6.33
N CYS A 252 19.90 -0.62 -5.46
CA CYS A 252 20.05 -1.97 -4.94
C CYS A 252 19.37 -3.04 -5.80
N VAL A 253 19.95 -4.24 -5.86
CA VAL A 253 19.39 -5.40 -6.57
C VAL A 253 19.30 -6.60 -5.65
N ILE A 254 18.14 -7.26 -5.63
CA ILE A 254 17.95 -8.58 -5.02
C ILE A 254 17.79 -9.62 -6.12
N GLU A 255 18.64 -10.64 -6.14
CA GLU A 255 18.55 -11.75 -7.08
C GLU A 255 17.15 -12.42 -7.05
N PRO A 256 16.64 -12.88 -8.21
CA PRO A 256 15.44 -13.72 -8.24
C PRO A 256 15.51 -14.91 -7.28
N GLY A 257 14.41 -15.15 -6.54
CA GLY A 257 14.30 -16.25 -5.59
C GLY A 257 15.07 -16.07 -4.26
N LEU A 258 15.85 -15.00 -4.09
CA LEU A 258 16.48 -14.69 -2.81
C LEU A 258 15.50 -13.96 -1.89
N TYR A 259 15.19 -14.57 -0.75
CA TYR A 259 14.52 -13.87 0.35
C TYR A 259 15.58 -13.38 1.35
N LEU A 260 15.66 -12.06 1.54
CA LEU A 260 16.56 -11.38 2.48
C LEU A 260 15.80 -11.00 3.75
N ASN A 261 15.80 -11.91 4.74
CA ASN A 261 15.32 -11.63 6.09
C ASN A 261 16.34 -10.80 6.87
N ALA A 262 15.90 -10.01 7.85
CA ALA A 262 16.78 -9.20 8.70
C ALA A 262 17.91 -10.01 9.39
N ASP A 263 17.61 -11.25 9.78
CA ASP A 263 18.54 -12.17 10.45
C ASP A 263 19.40 -13.01 9.48
N THR A 264 19.27 -12.79 8.18
CA THR A 264 20.09 -13.48 7.17
C THR A 264 21.55 -13.07 7.35
N LYS A 265 22.44 -14.05 7.49
CA LYS A 265 23.90 -13.81 7.47
C LYS A 265 24.35 -13.54 6.04
N VAL A 266 24.96 -12.39 5.83
CA VAL A 266 25.39 -11.89 4.52
C VAL A 266 26.91 -11.71 4.52
N TYR A 267 27.55 -12.31 3.52
CA TYR A 267 28.99 -12.15 3.27
C TYR A 267 29.20 -10.91 2.42
N VAL A 268 29.82 -9.89 3.00
CA VAL A 268 30.03 -8.58 2.37
C VAL A 268 31.34 -8.62 1.58
N MET A 269 31.24 -8.46 0.26
CA MET A 269 32.35 -8.54 -0.68
C MET A 269 32.29 -7.37 -1.67
N PRO A 270 32.79 -6.18 -1.30
CA PRO A 270 32.62 -4.97 -2.10
C PRO A 270 33.07 -5.10 -3.56
N SER A 271 34.21 -5.77 -3.80
CA SER A 271 34.78 -6.00 -5.14
C SER A 271 34.26 -7.26 -5.82
N GLY A 272 33.48 -8.10 -5.13
CA GLY A 272 33.17 -9.46 -5.55
C GLY A 272 34.42 -10.35 -5.68
N GLY A 273 34.19 -11.59 -6.12
CA GLY A 273 35.25 -12.55 -6.40
C GLY A 273 36.06 -12.96 -5.17
N VAL A 274 37.35 -13.15 -5.37
CA VAL A 274 38.30 -13.51 -4.33
C VAL A 274 38.76 -12.25 -3.61
N ILE A 275 38.75 -12.25 -2.27
CA ILE A 275 39.32 -11.17 -1.46
C ILE A 275 40.80 -11.50 -1.16
N PRO A 276 41.78 -10.82 -1.78
CA PRO A 276 43.19 -10.97 -1.44
C PRO A 276 43.47 -10.31 -0.08
N GLY A 277 44.07 -11.04 0.84
CA GLY A 277 44.62 -10.48 2.07
C GLY A 277 45.92 -9.74 1.83
N GLU A 278 46.34 -8.92 2.80
CA GLU A 278 47.56 -8.09 2.73
C GLU A 278 48.83 -8.91 2.44
N THR A 279 48.82 -10.20 2.76
CA THR A 279 49.91 -11.16 2.60
C THR A 279 49.76 -12.09 1.39
N GLY A 280 48.73 -11.88 0.54
CA GLY A 280 48.42 -12.73 -0.61
C GLY A 280 47.61 -13.99 -0.30
N PHE A 281 47.27 -14.24 0.96
CA PHE A 281 46.33 -15.31 1.36
C PHE A 281 44.88 -14.86 1.22
N PHE A 282 43.96 -15.79 0.95
CA PHE A 282 42.53 -15.50 0.90
C PHE A 282 42.01 -15.02 2.25
N MET A 283 41.29 -13.90 2.26
CA MET A 283 40.59 -13.41 3.44
C MET A 283 39.12 -13.86 3.37
N GLU A 284 38.61 -14.43 4.46
CA GLU A 284 37.16 -14.69 4.56
C GLU A 284 36.41 -13.34 4.59
N PRO A 285 35.34 -13.18 3.79
CA PRO A 285 34.57 -11.96 3.78
C PRO A 285 33.99 -11.63 5.15
N LYS A 286 33.88 -10.33 5.44
CA LYS A 286 33.16 -9.87 6.63
C LYS A 286 31.71 -10.36 6.54
N THR A 287 31.26 -11.03 7.58
CA THR A 287 29.86 -11.47 7.70
C THR A 287 29.10 -10.48 8.56
N LEU A 288 27.96 -9.98 8.06
CA LEU A 288 27.03 -9.11 8.77
C LEU A 288 25.63 -9.75 8.77
N LEU A 289 24.74 -9.31 9.67
CA LEU A 289 23.32 -9.57 9.49
C LEU A 289 22.78 -8.62 8.41
N ALA A 290 21.75 -9.05 7.68
CA ALA A 290 21.11 -8.18 6.70
C ALA A 290 20.55 -6.91 7.34
N SER A 291 20.11 -6.96 8.61
CA SER A 291 19.71 -5.77 9.38
C SER A 291 20.82 -4.73 9.48
N ASP A 292 22.08 -5.15 9.55
CA ASP A 292 23.24 -4.26 9.63
C ASP A 292 23.57 -3.61 8.27
N LEU A 293 22.91 -4.08 7.20
CA LEU A 293 22.98 -3.54 5.84
C LEU A 293 21.73 -2.71 5.48
N SER A 294 20.85 -2.44 6.45
CA SER A 294 19.65 -1.63 6.25
C SER A 294 20.01 -0.24 5.71
N GLY A 295 19.39 0.17 4.61
CA GLY A 295 19.61 1.47 3.99
C GLY A 295 20.86 1.56 3.12
N VAL A 296 21.60 0.46 2.92
CA VAL A 296 22.72 0.42 1.99
C VAL A 296 22.27 0.78 0.57
N SER A 297 23.13 1.48 -0.17
CA SER A 297 22.96 1.79 -1.60
C SER A 297 24.04 1.10 -2.45
N ASN A 298 23.79 1.02 -3.76
CA ASN A 298 24.73 0.47 -4.76
C ASN A 298 25.10 -1.01 -4.52
N ALA A 299 24.19 -1.81 -3.96
CA ALA A 299 24.45 -3.19 -3.54
C ALA A 299 23.68 -4.22 -4.36
N LEU A 300 24.33 -5.34 -4.69
CA LEU A 300 23.71 -6.55 -5.23
C LEU A 300 23.72 -7.64 -4.16
N PHE A 301 22.54 -8.12 -3.80
CA PHE A 301 22.35 -9.29 -2.95
C PHE A 301 22.06 -10.52 -3.80
N ARG A 302 22.86 -11.57 -3.61
CA ARG A 302 22.73 -12.82 -4.36
C ARG A 302 23.03 -14.04 -3.49
N ARG A 303 22.56 -15.21 -3.91
CA ARG A 303 22.96 -16.50 -3.37
C ARG A 303 23.99 -17.12 -4.29
N ASN A 304 25.18 -17.38 -3.75
CA ASN A 304 26.19 -18.12 -4.47
C ASN A 304 25.71 -19.55 -4.73
N SER A 305 25.59 -19.92 -6.01
CA SER A 305 25.03 -21.22 -6.41
C SER A 305 25.95 -22.41 -6.12
N GLN A 306 27.24 -22.18 -5.87
CA GLN A 306 28.20 -23.23 -5.51
C GLN A 306 28.30 -23.43 -4.01
N THR A 307 28.34 -22.34 -3.23
CA THR A 307 28.55 -22.40 -1.78
C THR A 307 27.26 -22.30 -0.96
N GLY A 308 26.16 -21.84 -1.58
CA GLY A 308 24.89 -21.56 -0.91
C GLY A 308 24.89 -20.29 -0.05
N ARG A 309 26.04 -19.62 0.10
CA ARG A 309 26.19 -18.39 0.90
C ARG A 309 25.36 -17.25 0.29
N VAL A 310 24.78 -16.42 1.13
CA VAL A 310 24.19 -15.14 0.72
C VAL A 310 25.29 -14.08 0.75
N GLU A 311 25.42 -13.36 -0.35
CA GLU A 311 26.50 -12.42 -0.61
C GLU A 311 25.92 -11.03 -0.88
N CYS A 312 26.61 -9.99 -0.42
CA CYS A 312 26.36 -8.60 -0.80
C CYS A 312 27.61 -8.05 -1.48
N VAL A 313 27.48 -7.62 -2.73
CA VAL A 313 28.58 -7.14 -3.58
C VAL A 313 28.27 -5.76 -4.14
N GLY A 314 29.29 -4.99 -4.51
CA GLY A 314 29.09 -3.73 -5.22
C GLY A 314 28.42 -3.95 -6.58
N ARG A 315 27.41 -3.15 -6.90
CA ARG A 315 26.69 -3.24 -8.17
C ARG A 315 27.47 -2.53 -9.29
N ASP A 316 27.71 -3.23 -10.41
CA ASP A 316 28.24 -2.64 -11.67
C ASP A 316 29.49 -1.75 -11.51
N GLY A 317 30.38 -2.09 -10.57
CA GLY A 317 31.60 -1.33 -10.28
C GLY A 317 31.39 -0.08 -9.41
N LEU A 318 30.16 0.17 -8.94
CA LEU A 318 29.87 1.17 -7.93
C LEU A 318 30.37 0.73 -6.56
N GLN A 319 30.81 1.70 -5.77
CA GLN A 319 31.15 1.49 -4.38
C GLN A 319 29.87 1.42 -3.54
N MET A 320 29.74 0.40 -2.70
CA MET A 320 28.63 0.31 -1.75
C MET A 320 28.69 1.47 -0.77
N GLU A 321 27.53 2.08 -0.54
CA GLU A 321 27.36 3.19 0.41
C GLU A 321 26.50 2.70 1.56
N PHE A 322 27.07 2.64 2.76
CA PHE A 322 26.35 2.21 3.96
C PHE A 322 25.61 3.40 4.57
N ALA A 323 24.43 3.16 5.12
CA ALA A 323 23.72 4.17 5.90
C ALA A 323 24.51 4.48 7.19
N ASP A 324 24.52 5.75 7.59
CA ASP A 324 25.09 6.24 8.85
C ASP A 324 24.32 5.72 10.09
#